data_AF-A0A9X8YP89-F1
#
_entry.id   AF-A0A9X8YP89-F1
#
_cell.length_a   1.000
_cell.length_b   1.000
_cell.length_c   1.000
_cell.angle_alpha   90.00
_cell.angle_beta   90.00
_cell.angle_gamma   90.00
#
_symmetry.space_group_name_H-M   'P 1'
#
loop_
_entity.id
_entity.type
_entity.pdbx_description
1 polymer ?
#
loop_
_entity_poly.entity_id
_entity_poly.type
_entity_poly.pdbx_seq_one_letter_code
_entity_poly.pdbx_strand_id
1 'polypeptide(L)' 'MAIDMFLKVEGASGESKDSNHKGWTDITSFSWGASQPGNMGVGGGG' A
#
# COMPACT_ATOMS: atom_id res chain seq x y z
N MET A 1 -4.06 19.75 2.38
CA MET A 1 -3.52 19.16 1.14
C MET A 1 -3.95 17.71 1.11
N ALA A 2 -4.48 17.24 -0.02
CA ALA A 2 -4.80 15.83 -0.24
C ALA A 2 -3.58 15.12 -0.85
N ILE A 3 -3.48 13.82 -0.67
CA ILE A 3 -2.41 12.98 -1.23
C ILE A 3 -3.04 12.15 -2.33
N ASP A 4 -2.46 12.16 -3.52
CA ASP A 4 -2.89 11.29 -4.62
C ASP A 4 -2.22 9.92 -4.46
N MET A 5 -3.01 8.86 -4.56
CA MET A 5 -2.57 7.48 -4.34
C MET A 5 -3.03 6.62 -5.52
N PHE A 6 -2.15 5.76 -6.02
CA PHE A 6 -2.40 4.92 -7.20
C PHE A 6 -1.97 3.47 -6.94
N LEU A 7 -2.70 2.50 -7.47
CA LEU A 7 -2.38 1.07 -7.39
C LEU A 7 -2.16 0.47 -8.79
N LYS A 8 -1.03 -0.22 -8.97
CA LYS A 8 -0.79 -1.07 -10.14
C LYS A 8 -1.01 -2.53 -9.76
N VAL A 9 -1.85 -3.22 -10.53
CA VAL A 9 -2.06 -4.67 -10.41
C VAL A 9 -1.67 -5.32 -11.73
N GLU A 10 -0.79 -6.32 -11.69
CA GLU A 10 -0.39 -7.03 -12.91
C GLU A 10 -1.58 -7.79 -13.51
N GLY A 11 -1.79 -7.65 -14.82
CA GLY A 11 -2.91 -8.28 -15.53
C GLY A 11 -4.26 -7.55 -15.44
N ALA A 12 -4.34 -6.45 -14.68
CA ALA A 12 -5.52 -5.59 -14.62
C ALA A 12 -5.15 -4.13 -14.98
N SER A 13 -6.11 -3.37 -15.48
CA SER A 13 -5.94 -1.95 -15.82
C SER A 13 -7.01 -1.11 -15.11
N GLY A 14 -6.62 0.08 -14.69
CA GLY A 14 -7.52 1.10 -14.14
C GLY A 14 -7.70 2.28 -15.09
N GLU A 15 -8.29 3.35 -14.57
CA GLU A 15 -8.74 4.50 -15.37
C GLU A 15 -7.94 5.78 -15.09
N SER A 16 -6.88 5.69 -14.28
CA SER A 16 -6.13 6.87 -13.89
C SER A 16 -5.56 7.58 -15.12
N LYS A 17 -5.79 8.90 -15.16
CA LYS A 17 -5.35 9.80 -16.25
C LYS A 17 -4.09 10.57 -15.87
N ASP A 18 -3.57 10.37 -14.66
CA ASP A 18 -2.32 10.98 -14.23
C ASP A 18 -1.19 10.63 -15.21
N SER A 19 -0.32 11.59 -15.50
CA SER A 19 0.74 11.42 -16.50
C SER A 19 1.76 10.37 -16.09
N ASN A 20 2.00 10.20 -14.78
CA ASN A 20 2.99 9.27 -14.25
C ASN A 20 2.38 7.91 -13.87
N HIS A 21 1.05 7.84 -13.70
CA HIS A 21 0.33 6.63 -13.29
C HIS A 21 -0.81 6.26 -14.25
N LYS A 22 -0.67 6.58 -15.54
CA LYS A 22 -1.72 6.34 -16.53
C LYS A 22 -2.11 4.85 -16.60
N GLY A 23 -3.41 4.59 -16.54
CA GLY A 23 -3.97 3.23 -16.58
C GLY A 23 -3.86 2.45 -15.26
N TRP A 24 -3.45 3.11 -14.17
CA TRP A 24 -3.50 2.54 -12.82
C TRP A 24 -4.89 2.78 -12.19
N THR A 25 -5.15 2.15 -11.05
CA THR A 25 -6.36 2.41 -10.27
C THR A 25 -6.14 3.56 -9.31
N ASP A 26 -7.02 4.57 -9.35
CA ASP A 26 -7.03 5.66 -8.38
C ASP A 26 -7.51 5.15 -7.01
N ILE A 27 -6.74 5.39 -5.95
CA ILE A 27 -7.04 4.93 -4.59
C ILE A 27 -7.80 6.04 -3.85
N THR A 28 -9.05 5.76 -3.48
CA THR A 28 -9.86 6.66 -2.64
C THR A 28 -9.56 6.51 -1.16
N SER A 29 -9.24 5.29 -0.73
CA SER A 29 -8.81 4.95 0.63
C SER A 29 -8.07 3.60 0.62
N PHE A 30 -7.12 3.42 1.53
CA PHE A 30 -6.39 2.17 1.69
C PHE A 30 -6.04 1.95 3.17
N SER A 31 -6.14 0.69 3.61
CA SER A 31 -5.74 0.27 4.94
C SER A 31 -4.97 -1.04 4.85
N TRP A 32 -3.84 -1.13 5.55
CA TRP A 32 -3.07 -2.36 5.68
C TRP A 32 -2.57 -2.51 7.12
N GLY A 33 -2.22 -3.74 7.50
CA GLY A 33 -1.62 -4.03 8.80
C GLY A 33 -0.87 -5.36 8.80
N ALA A 34 0.01 -5.53 9.77
CA ALA A 34 0.74 -6.75 10.04
C ALA A 34 0.80 -7.00 11.55
N SER A 35 0.74 -8.27 11.97
CA SER A 35 0.83 -8.67 13.37
C SER A 35 2.09 -9.48 13.63
N GLN A 36 2.91 -9.06 14.60
CA GLN A 36 4.08 -9.80 15.07
C GLN A 36 3.64 -10.73 16.23
N PRO A 37 3.71 -12.06 16.08
CA PRO A 37 3.31 -12.98 17.15
C PRO A 37 4.39 -13.19 18.22
N GLY A 38 5.63 -12.75 17.97
CA GLY A 38 6.77 -12.95 18.88
C GLY A 38 6.78 -11.97 20.05
N ASN A 39 6.90 -12.48 21.27
CA ASN A 39 7.10 -11.70 22.48
C ASN A 39 8.61 -11.45 22.69
N MET A 40 9.08 -10.20 22.58
CA MET A 40 10.47 -9.78 22.86
C MET A 40 10.82 -9.81 24.37
N GLY A 41 10.16 -10.68 25.15
CA GLY A 41 10.27 -10.75 26.62
C GLY A 41 10.99 -12.00 27.15
N VAL A 42 11.46 -12.90 26.28
CA VAL A 42 12.14 -14.15 26.70
C VAL A 42 13.50 -14.28 26.01
N GLY A 43 14.49 -13.55 26.52
CA GLY A 43 15.88 -13.61 26.07
C GLY A 43 16.48 -12.22 25.90
N GLY A 44 17.31 -11.80 26.86
CA GLY A 44 18.03 -10.55 26.79
C GLY A 44 19.09 -10.58 25.69
N GLY A 45 19.05 -9.61 24.78
CA GLY A 45 20.07 -9.39 23.76
C GLY A 45 19.55 -8.51 22.65
N GLY A 46 19.91 -7.22 22.69
CA GLY A 46 19.98 -6.40 21.49
C GLY A 46 21.22 -6.72 20.66
#